data_AF-A0AAQ3SNE6-F1
#
_entry.id   AF-A0AAQ3SNE6-F1
#
_cell.length_a   1.000
_cell.length_b   1.000
_cell.length_c   1.000
_cell.angle_alpha   90.00
_cell.angle_beta   90.00
_cell.angle_gamma   90.00
#
_symmetry.space_group_name_H-M   'P 1'
#
loop_
_entity.id
_entity.type
_entity.pdbx_description
1 polymer ?
#
loop_
_entity_poly.entity_id
_entity_poly.type
_entity_poly.pdbx_seq_one_letter_code
_entity_poly.pdbx_strand_id
1 'polypeptide(L)'
;MTWYAVFRGRKPGVYAEWSNCNEQVTGFPNNCYKGYQTRQEAMAAIQCYQEMCLGSTKDGLHEDDKAHKACRENKIRNEAQDRHKIKLLSYIVVIQFAIIVGLFVKMYAA
;
A
#
# COMPACT_ATOMS: atom_id res chain seq x y z
N MET A 1 21.90 -22.77 8.36
CA MET A 1 21.51 -21.67 9.28
C MET A 1 20.02 -21.80 9.51
N THR A 2 19.55 -21.72 10.77
CA THR A 2 18.15 -21.92 11.14
C THR A 2 17.60 -20.63 11.70
N TRP A 3 16.42 -20.22 11.25
CA TRP A 3 15.71 -19.04 11.73
C TRP A 3 14.66 -19.45 12.74
N TYR A 4 14.54 -18.72 13.84
CA TYR A 4 13.61 -19.03 14.92
C TYR A 4 12.52 -17.97 14.97
N ALA A 5 11.27 -18.38 14.76
CA ALA A 5 10.11 -17.54 14.95
C ALA A 5 9.55 -17.74 16.36
N VAL A 6 9.47 -16.67 17.15
CA VAL A 6 8.83 -16.67 18.47
C VAL A 6 7.43 -16.09 18.33
N PHE A 7 6.42 -16.93 18.52
CA PHE A 7 5.00 -16.55 18.48
C PHE A 7 4.52 -16.06 19.85
N ARG A 8 4.92 -16.76 20.91
CA ARG A 8 4.68 -16.38 22.31
C ARG A 8 5.98 -16.42 23.10
N GLY A 9 6.32 -15.27 23.68
CA GLY A 9 7.50 -15.08 24.50
C GLY A 9 7.53 -13.65 25.01
N ARG A 10 8.62 -13.26 25.67
CA ARG A 10 8.81 -11.88 26.15
C ARG A 10 8.74 -10.86 25.02
N LYS A 11 9.40 -11.16 23.90
CA LYS A 11 9.38 -10.38 22.65
C LYS A 11 9.12 -11.32 21.47
N PRO A 12 7.90 -11.36 20.93
CA PRO A 12 7.60 -12.09 19.69
C PRO A 12 8.35 -11.49 18.51
N GLY A 13 8.88 -12.34 17.62
CA GLY A 13 9.70 -11.90 16.51
C GLY A 13 10.56 -13.02 15.89
N VAL A 14 11.24 -12.71 14.79
CA VAL A 14 12.15 -13.65 14.11
C VAL A 14 13.59 -13.40 14.57
N TYR A 15 14.28 -14.46 14.96
CA TYR A 15 15.65 -14.45 15.45
C TYR A 15 16.54 -15.33 14.56
N ALA A 16 17.76 -14.86 14.28
CA ALA A 16 18.75 -15.60 13.51
C ALA A 16 19.55 -16.62 14.36
N GLU A 17 19.57 -16.42 15.67
CA GLU A 17 20.38 -17.20 16.62
C GLU A 17 19.53 -17.77 17.74
N TRP A 18 19.88 -18.98 18.18
CA TRP A 18 19.19 -19.65 19.27
C TRP A 18 19.34 -18.91 20.60
N SER A 19 20.51 -18.33 20.91
CA SER A 19 20.71 -17.60 22.18
C SER A 19 19.67 -16.51 22.39
N ASN A 20 19.47 -15.66 21.36
CA ASN A 20 18.48 -14.59 21.39
C ASN A 20 17.04 -15.11 21.54
N CYS A 21 16.70 -16.20 20.84
CA CYS A 21 15.40 -16.86 20.97
C CYS A 21 15.20 -17.45 22.37
N ASN A 22 16.22 -18.13 22.90
CA ASN A 22 16.20 -18.83 24.18
C ASN A 22 15.94 -17.87 25.34
N GLU A 23 16.54 -16.68 25.30
CA GLU A 23 16.29 -15.61 26.27
C GLU A 23 14.83 -15.15 26.31
N GLN A 24 14.12 -15.19 25.17
CA GLN A 24 12.72 -14.76 25.10
C GLN A 24 11.74 -15.83 25.59
N VAL A 25 12.09 -17.11 25.45
CA VAL A 25 11.20 -18.24 25.74
C VAL A 25 11.47 -18.90 27.09
N THR A 26 12.72 -18.85 27.57
CA THR A 26 13.12 -19.50 28.84
C THR A 26 12.41 -18.87 30.03
N GLY A 27 11.75 -19.71 30.82
CA GLY A 27 10.96 -19.29 31.98
C GLY A 27 9.68 -18.52 31.63
N PHE A 28 9.31 -18.43 30.34
CA PHE A 28 8.06 -17.80 29.93
C PHE A 28 6.94 -18.85 29.86
N PRO A 29 5.80 -18.66 30.57
CA PRO A 29 4.71 -19.62 30.58
C PRO A 29 4.04 -19.69 29.21
N ASN A 30 3.73 -20.91 28.74
CA ASN A 30 3.11 -21.15 27.43
C ASN A 30 3.87 -20.49 26.26
N ASN A 31 5.21 -20.49 26.32
CA ASN A 31 6.02 -20.05 25.19
C ASN A 31 5.74 -20.89 23.95
N CYS A 32 5.82 -20.27 22.78
CA CYS A 32 5.58 -20.91 21.50
C CYS A 32 6.57 -20.35 20.49
N TYR A 33 7.42 -21.21 19.96
CA TYR A 33 8.42 -20.87 18.96
C TYR A 33 8.60 -22.01 17.96
N LYS A 34 9.10 -21.71 16.76
CA LYS A 34 9.39 -22.71 15.73
C LYS A 34 10.59 -22.32 14.88
N GLY A 35 11.39 -23.31 14.50
CA GLY A 35 12.52 -23.17 13.59
C GLY A 35 12.12 -23.32 12.12
N TYR A 36 12.73 -22.52 11.25
CA TYR A 36 12.54 -22.47 9.80
C TYR A 36 13.90 -22.43 9.09
N GLN A 37 13.93 -22.86 7.83
CA GLN A 37 15.17 -22.84 7.05
C GLN A 37 15.47 -21.45 6.49
N THR A 38 14.44 -20.65 6.20
CA THR A 38 14.59 -19.31 5.63
C THR A 38 13.97 -18.23 6.54
N ARG A 39 14.49 -17.00 6.43
CA ARG A 39 13.98 -15.85 7.17
C ARG A 39 12.54 -15.52 6.75
N GLN A 40 12.27 -15.63 5.45
CA GLN A 40 10.98 -15.32 4.84
C GLN A 40 9.89 -16.24 5.38
N GLU A 41 10.15 -17.54 5.48
CA GLU A 41 9.21 -18.50 6.07
C GLU A 41 8.92 -18.20 7.55
N ALA A 42 9.97 -17.89 8.33
CA ALA A 42 9.81 -17.52 9.73
C ALA A 42 8.97 -16.24 9.89
N MET A 43 9.18 -15.25 9.03
CA MET A 43 8.45 -13.99 9.05
C MET A 43 6.98 -14.18 8.65
N ALA A 44 6.72 -14.93 7.58
CA ALA A 44 5.36 -15.26 7.14
C ALA A 44 4.59 -16.02 8.22
N ALA A 45 5.25 -16.94 8.94
CA ALA A 45 4.64 -17.66 10.03
C ALA A 45 4.21 -16.75 11.18
N ILE A 46 5.06 -15.78 11.58
CA ILE A 46 4.70 -14.81 12.63
C ILE A 46 3.56 -13.90 12.18
N GLN A 47 3.60 -13.42 10.93
CA GLN A 47 2.51 -12.61 10.37
C GLN A 47 1.18 -13.36 10.42
N CYS A 48 1.15 -14.60 9.93
CA CYS A 48 -0.04 -15.45 9.98
C CYS A 48 -0.51 -15.68 11.43
N TYR A 49 0.42 -15.90 12.36
CA TYR A 49 0.11 -16.04 13.78
C TYR A 49 -0.51 -14.76 14.37
N GLN A 50 0.04 -13.59 14.05
CA GLN A 50 -0.46 -12.29 14.50
C GLN A 50 -1.85 -12.00 13.92
N GLU A 51 -2.09 -12.28 12.64
CA GLU A 51 -3.40 -12.14 12.01
C GLU A 51 -4.45 -13.03 12.67
N MET A 52 -4.10 -14.29 12.95
CA MET A 52 -5.01 -15.26 13.55
C MET A 52 -5.30 -14.96 15.04
N CYS A 53 -4.31 -14.45 15.78
CA CYS A 53 -4.39 -14.32 17.24
C CYS A 53 -4.64 -12.90 17.76
N LEU A 54 -4.24 -11.85 17.03
CA LEU A 54 -4.16 -10.48 17.55
C LEU A 54 -5.05 -9.47 16.83
N GLY A 55 -5.95 -9.92 15.93
CA GLY A 55 -6.95 -9.11 15.22
C GLY A 55 -6.93 -7.63 15.57
N SER A 56 -6.07 -6.85 14.88
CA SER A 56 -5.86 -5.40 15.05
C SER A 56 -4.93 -4.92 16.18
N THR A 57 -3.62 -5.17 16.09
CA THR A 57 -2.64 -4.21 16.64
C THR A 57 -1.77 -3.66 15.51
N LYS A 58 -2.29 -2.61 14.87
CA LYS A 58 -1.57 -1.80 13.89
C LYS A 58 -0.60 -0.87 14.62
N ASP A 59 0.47 -1.39 15.19
CA ASP A 59 1.56 -0.56 15.69
C ASP A 59 2.92 -1.21 15.39
N GLY A 60 3.50 -0.83 14.24
CA GLY A 60 4.96 -0.72 14.08
C GLY A 60 5.64 -1.67 13.09
N LEU A 61 6.19 -1.05 12.03
CA LEU A 61 7.36 -1.46 11.20
C LEU A 61 7.11 -2.32 9.95
N HIS A 62 6.52 -1.70 8.91
CA HIS A 62 6.93 -1.97 7.52
C HIS A 62 7.13 -0.63 6.79
N GLU A 63 8.37 -0.31 6.41
CA GLU A 63 8.74 0.91 5.67
C GLU A 63 8.35 0.85 4.18
N ASP A 64 7.19 0.28 3.85
CA ASP A 64 6.75 0.07 2.45
C ASP A 64 5.48 0.89 2.11
N ASP A 65 4.86 1.54 3.10
CA ASP A 65 3.61 2.29 2.94
C ASP A 65 3.76 3.66 2.23
N LYS A 66 4.98 4.20 2.14
CA LYS A 66 5.22 5.49 1.47
C LYS A 66 4.91 5.42 -0.03
N ALA A 67 5.21 4.29 -0.68
CA ALA A 67 4.93 4.10 -2.10
C ALA A 67 3.42 3.98 -2.38
N HIS A 68 2.67 3.29 -1.51
CA HIS A 68 1.22 3.10 -1.65
C HIS A 68 0.44 4.41 -1.41
N LYS A 69 0.87 5.23 -0.45
CA LYS A 69 0.29 6.56 -0.21
C LYS A 69 0.55 7.52 -1.38
N ALA A 70 1.78 7.54 -1.90
CA ALA A 70 2.15 8.36 -3.04
C ALA A 70 1.38 7.98 -4.32
N CYS A 71 1.14 6.68 -4.55
CA CYS A 71 0.31 6.21 -5.67
C CYS A 71 -1.14 6.73 -5.59
N ARG A 72 -1.74 6.72 -4.40
CA ARG A 72 -3.10 7.25 -4.18
C ARG A 72 -3.19 8.76 -4.38
N GLU A 73 -2.23 9.52 -3.86
CA GLU A 73 -2.20 10.98 -4.02
C GLU A 73 -1.95 11.39 -5.48
N ASN A 74 -1.08 10.68 -6.19
CA ASN A 74 -0.85 10.91 -7.62
C ASN A 74 -2.08 10.57 -8.47
N LYS A 75 -2.85 9.54 -8.12
CA LYS A 75 -4.10 9.19 -8.81
C LYS A 75 -5.14 10.32 -8.71
N ILE A 76 -5.38 10.87 -7.52
CA ILE A 76 -6.34 11.97 -7.28
C ILE A 76 -5.92 13.24 -8.06
N ARG A 77 -4.61 13.55 -8.08
CA ARG A 77 -4.07 14.70 -8.82
C ARG A 77 -4.29 14.59 -10.33
N ASN A 78 -4.09 13.39 -10.89
CA ASN A 78 -4.27 13.14 -12.31
C ASN A 78 -5.77 13.21 -12.70
N GLU A 79 -6.66 12.63 -11.88
CA GLU A 79 -8.11 12.73 -12.07
C GLU A 79 -8.61 14.19 -12.02
N ALA A 80 -8.03 15.03 -11.16
CA ALA A 80 -8.34 16.46 -11.10
C ALA A 80 -7.88 17.21 -12.36
N GLN A 81 -6.72 16.86 -12.93
CA GLN A 81 -6.18 17.52 -14.11
C GLN A 81 -6.97 17.19 -15.40
N ASP A 82 -7.50 15.97 -15.51
CA ASP A 82 -8.31 15.55 -16.65
C ASP A 82 -9.65 16.29 -16.71
N ARG A 83 -10.24 16.61 -15.55
CA ARG A 83 -11.49 17.41 -15.47
C ARG A 83 -11.32 18.82 -16.05
N HIS A 84 -10.15 19.44 -15.86
CA HIS A 84 -9.88 20.78 -16.42
C HIS A 84 -9.65 20.74 -17.93
N LYS A 85 -8.92 19.73 -18.43
CA LYS A 85 -8.71 19.56 -19.87
C LYS A 85 -10.01 19.30 -20.62
N ILE A 86 -10.91 18.47 -20.07
CA ILE A 86 -12.23 18.20 -20.67
C ILE A 86 -13.08 19.48 -20.77
N LYS A 87 -13.07 20.33 -19.73
CA LYS A 87 -13.79 21.61 -19.75
C LYS A 87 -13.25 22.57 -20.82
N LEU A 88 -11.92 22.66 -20.95
CA LEU A 88 -11.26 23.53 -21.92
C LEU A 88 -11.54 23.07 -23.36
N LEU A 89 -11.44 21.77 -23.64
CA LEU A 89 -11.72 21.21 -24.96
C LEU A 89 -13.18 21.40 -25.38
N SER A 90 -14.13 21.21 -24.45
CA SER A 90 -15.55 21.46 -24.71
C SER A 90 -15.82 22.92 -25.13
N TYR A 91 -15.25 23.89 -24.41
CA TYR A 91 -15.42 25.31 -24.73
C TYR A 91 -14.81 25.70 -26.09
N ILE A 92 -13.63 25.18 -26.42
CA ILE A 92 -12.99 25.42 -27.72
C ILE A 92 -13.87 24.90 -28.85
N VAL A 93 -14.43 23.69 -28.71
CA VAL A 93 -15.32 23.11 -29.73
C VAL A 93 -16.56 23.98 -29.93
N VAL A 94 -17.20 24.46 -28.85
CA VAL A 94 -18.36 25.36 -28.95
C VAL A 94 -18.04 26.66 -29.70
N ILE A 95 -16.89 27.28 -29.41
CA ILE A 95 -16.46 28.50 -30.12
C ILE A 95 -16.23 28.22 -31.61
N GLN A 96 -15.55 27.13 -31.94
CA GLN A 96 -15.29 26.76 -33.34
C GLN A 96 -16.60 26.54 -34.12
N PHE A 97 -17.57 25.85 -33.53
CA PHE A 97 -18.91 25.68 -34.13
C PHE A 97 -19.61 27.02 -34.34
N ALA A 98 -19.58 27.94 -33.35
CA ALA A 98 -20.20 29.25 -33.48
C ALA A 98 -19.58 30.09 -34.61
N ILE A 99 -18.25 30.05 -34.76
CA ILE A 99 -17.55 30.74 -35.85
C ILE A 99 -17.93 30.14 -37.21
N ILE A 100 -17.92 28.81 -37.34
CA ILE A 100 -18.28 28.11 -38.59
C ILE A 100 -19.72 28.45 -39.00
N VAL A 101 -20.67 28.39 -38.07
CA VAL A 101 -22.07 28.75 -38.33
C VAL A 101 -22.19 30.22 -38.71
N GLY A 102 -21.50 31.12 -38.02
CA GLY A 102 -21.50 32.54 -38.34
C GLY A 102 -20.98 32.85 -39.75
N LEU A 103 -19.89 32.17 -40.17
CA LEU A 103 -19.35 32.30 -41.53
C LEU A 103 -20.31 31.72 -42.57
N PHE A 104 -20.94 30.58 -42.29
CA PHE A 104 -21.92 29.96 -43.17
C PHE A 104 -23.13 30.88 -43.40
N VAL A 105 -23.70 31.46 -42.34
CA VAL A 105 -24.80 32.42 -42.46
C VAL A 105 -24.39 33.63 -43.29
N LYS A 106 -23.16 34.14 -43.09
CA LYS A 106 -22.63 35.29 -43.84
C LYS A 106 -22.41 34.98 -45.34
N MET A 107 -22.12 33.73 -45.68
CA MET A 107 -21.97 33.27 -47.07
C MET A 107 -23.33 33.05 -47.76
N TYR A 108 -24.36 32.61 -47.04
CA TYR A 108 -25.70 32.35 -47.60
C TYR A 108 -26.60 33.59 -47.64
N ALA A 109 -26.25 34.66 -46.91
CA ALA A 109 -26.97 35.93 -46.90
C ALA A 109 -26.45 36.94 -47.96
N ALA A 110 -25.50 36.53 -48.80
CA ALA A 110 -24.98 37.29 -49.95
C ALA A 110 -25.42 36.61 -51.25
#